data_AF-A0AAJ4XHF9-F1
#
_entry.id   AF-A0AAJ4XHF9-F1
#
_cell.length_a   1.000
_cell.length_b   1.000
_cell.length_c   1.000
_cell.angle_alpha   90.00
_cell.angle_beta   90.00
_cell.angle_gamma   90.00
#
_symmetry.space_group_name_H-M   'P 1'
#
loop_
_entity.id
_entity.type
_entity.pdbx_description
1 polymer ?
#
loop_
_entity_poly.entity_id
_entity_poly.type
_entity_poly.pdbx_seq_one_letter_code
_entity_poly.pdbx_strand_id
1 'polypeptide(L)'
;MSNLISYKIFECAVDPARIPGRAPTVLVVGAVHAGSEGLAINLSEEGYQVVLVDNSTDSSSLSSLRKSRTIVSSDEYISDPDLRDTVGWSVAVNLVNLIDNHVTGGWNRYTAFIALRLDQQDADLVRALHIQTSKRGGLSAYIGYGSQLSIQQTLQAFERIGDYPILLHLPESNTELINALVDAAKRGDLAQDALPFHPELDQFRASLGPVRPRERSRSSHFAFSDLAIESQLKINDTDRSAAAMSYSRTLSLLKSTMGPRFPVEQLWDQHTYFEFASRDSAKTMSTMVSDPYVNHVACLTGGADFVQLARFYEHHFTTVSPPDTALIPISHTIATDSIIDEMVFSCTHTTMIDYFLPGVPPTRRKLRIPIVGIVNLRGHKLAYESLY
;
A
#
# COMPACT_ATOMS: atom_id res chain seq x y z
N MET A 1 -35.84 -0.34 -6.46
CA MET A 1 -34.42 -0.55 -6.14
C MET A 1 -33.62 0.44 -6.97
N SER A 2 -32.79 1.28 -6.35
CA SER A 2 -32.04 2.33 -7.05
C SER A 2 -31.08 1.72 -8.08
N ASN A 3 -31.14 2.19 -9.33
CA ASN A 3 -30.21 1.82 -10.42
C ASN A 3 -28.84 2.51 -10.29
N LEU A 4 -28.44 2.90 -9.09
CA LEU A 4 -27.26 3.71 -8.85
C LEU A 4 -26.13 2.83 -8.34
N ILE A 5 -24.95 3.03 -8.92
CA ILE A 5 -23.70 2.45 -8.43
C ILE A 5 -23.35 3.18 -7.12
N SER A 6 -23.22 2.43 -6.02
CA SER A 6 -22.75 2.94 -4.74
C SER A 6 -21.24 3.05 -4.76
N TYR A 7 -20.72 4.23 -4.43
CA TYR A 7 -19.30 4.48 -4.35
C TYR A 7 -19.00 5.56 -3.30
N LYS A 8 -17.75 5.59 -2.84
CA LYS A 8 -17.19 6.65 -1.99
C LYS A 8 -15.92 7.18 -2.64
N ILE A 9 -15.73 8.49 -2.55
CA ILE A 9 -14.53 9.16 -3.02
C ILE A 9 -13.75 9.64 -1.80
N PHE A 10 -12.46 9.27 -1.74
CA PHE A 10 -11.51 9.74 -0.76
C PHE A 10 -10.53 10.66 -1.47
N GLU A 11 -10.63 11.95 -1.17
CA GLU A 11 -9.74 12.97 -1.71
C GLU A 11 -8.32 12.75 -1.22
N CYS A 12 -7.34 13.05 -2.08
CA CYS A 12 -5.93 13.07 -1.72
C CYS A 12 -5.72 13.96 -0.48
N ALA A 13 -5.17 13.38 0.60
CA ALA A 13 -4.93 14.09 1.85
C ALA A 13 -3.55 14.77 1.91
N VAL A 14 -2.72 14.57 0.89
CA VAL A 14 -1.44 15.28 0.76
C VAL A 14 -1.68 16.69 0.25
N ASP A 15 -0.98 17.66 0.85
CA ASP A 15 -0.98 19.05 0.41
C ASP A 15 -0.71 19.14 -1.10
N PRO A 16 -1.61 19.76 -1.90
CA PRO A 16 -1.42 19.97 -3.33
C PRO A 16 -0.10 20.67 -3.69
N ALA A 17 0.48 21.48 -2.79
CA ALA A 17 1.78 22.10 -3.00
C ALA A 17 2.94 21.09 -3.04
N ARG A 18 2.73 19.86 -2.50
CA ARG A 18 3.73 18.78 -2.44
C ARG A 18 3.58 17.76 -3.56
N ILE A 19 2.49 17.80 -4.33
CA ILE A 19 2.29 16.93 -5.50
C ILE A 19 2.21 17.82 -6.74
N PRO A 20 3.22 17.79 -7.63
CA PRO A 20 3.18 18.59 -8.85
C PRO A 20 2.10 18.05 -9.79
N GLY A 21 0.95 18.72 -9.83
CA GLY A 21 -0.17 18.40 -10.72
C GLY A 21 -1.30 17.63 -10.05
N ARG A 22 -2.02 16.83 -10.84
CA ARG A 22 -3.18 16.06 -10.37
C ARG A 22 -2.71 14.79 -9.64
N ALA A 23 -3.29 14.51 -8.48
CA ALA A 23 -3.08 13.26 -7.76
C ALA A 23 -3.42 12.03 -8.64
N PRO A 24 -2.59 10.97 -8.64
CA PRO A 24 -2.93 9.71 -9.30
C PRO A 24 -4.22 9.12 -8.72
N THR A 25 -4.97 8.39 -9.55
CA THR A 25 -6.25 7.81 -9.16
C THR A 25 -6.11 6.32 -8.86
N VAL A 26 -6.68 5.86 -7.76
CA VAL A 26 -6.81 4.44 -7.44
C VAL A 26 -8.30 4.09 -7.46
N LEU A 27 -8.70 3.26 -8.42
CA LEU A 27 -10.04 2.69 -8.45
C LEU A 27 -10.02 1.38 -7.65
N VAL A 28 -10.75 1.34 -6.54
CA VAL A 28 -10.92 0.15 -5.71
C VAL A 28 -12.33 -0.40 -5.94
N VAL A 29 -12.44 -1.68 -6.29
CA VAL A 29 -13.71 -2.39 -6.39
C VAL A 29 -13.72 -3.52 -5.37
N GLY A 30 -14.70 -3.50 -4.47
CA GLY A 30 -14.77 -4.41 -3.33
C GLY A 30 -16.00 -4.14 -2.46
N ALA A 31 -16.34 -5.07 -1.57
CA ALA A 31 -17.39 -4.82 -0.58
C ALA A 31 -17.02 -3.63 0.31
N VAL A 32 -17.95 -2.72 0.58
CA VAL A 32 -17.68 -1.55 1.44
C VAL A 32 -17.85 -1.93 2.92
N HIS A 33 -16.74 -2.01 3.64
CA HIS A 33 -16.67 -2.20 5.09
C HIS A 33 -15.45 -1.45 5.67
N ALA A 34 -15.28 -1.49 7.00
CA ALA A 34 -14.21 -0.76 7.68
C ALA A 34 -12.79 -1.05 7.15
N GLY A 35 -12.53 -2.27 6.67
CA GLY A 35 -11.23 -2.66 6.11
C GLY A 35 -10.95 -2.03 4.75
N SER A 36 -11.91 -2.10 3.81
CA SER A 36 -11.79 -1.47 2.49
C SER A 36 -11.74 0.07 2.59
N GLU A 37 -12.48 0.65 3.55
CA GLU A 37 -12.42 2.09 3.83
C GLU A 37 -11.09 2.49 4.45
N GLY A 38 -10.57 1.70 5.39
CA GLY A 38 -9.24 1.92 5.96
C GLY A 38 -8.13 1.87 4.90
N LEU A 39 -8.20 0.93 3.96
CA LEU A 39 -7.28 0.91 2.80
C LEU A 39 -7.40 2.20 1.96
N ALA A 40 -8.62 2.65 1.68
CA ALA A 40 -8.85 3.85 0.89
C ALA A 40 -8.34 5.12 1.59
N ILE A 41 -8.52 5.22 2.91
CA ILE A 41 -7.97 6.32 3.73
C ILE A 41 -6.44 6.28 3.71
N ASN A 42 -5.83 5.11 3.96
CA ASN A 42 -4.37 4.99 3.94
C ASN A 42 -3.79 5.39 2.57
N LEU A 43 -4.40 4.95 1.47
CA LEU A 43 -3.99 5.35 0.12
C LEU A 43 -4.20 6.86 -0.12
N SER A 44 -5.27 7.47 0.42
CA SER A 44 -5.45 8.91 0.24
C SER A 44 -4.39 9.73 0.99
N GLU A 45 -3.92 9.25 2.15
CA GLU A 45 -2.78 9.80 2.90
C GLU A 45 -1.43 9.63 2.18
N GLU A 46 -1.30 8.60 1.32
CA GLU A 46 -0.13 8.40 0.46
C GLU A 46 -0.08 9.34 -0.75
N GLY A 47 -1.17 10.08 -1.01
CA GLY A 47 -1.25 11.05 -2.09
C GLY A 47 -2.08 10.59 -3.29
N TYR A 48 -2.98 9.63 -3.09
CA TYR A 48 -3.88 9.13 -4.13
C TYR A 48 -5.29 9.72 -4.01
N GLN A 49 -5.93 9.96 -5.15
CA GLN A 49 -7.38 10.10 -5.22
C GLN A 49 -7.99 8.69 -5.27
N VAL A 50 -8.76 8.28 -4.27
CA VAL A 50 -9.30 6.91 -4.21
C VAL A 50 -10.79 6.91 -4.50
N VAL A 51 -11.23 6.04 -5.39
CA VAL A 51 -12.66 5.78 -5.66
C VAL A 51 -12.96 4.34 -5.26
N LEU A 52 -13.70 4.17 -4.16
CA LEU A 52 -14.12 2.88 -3.66
C LEU A 52 -15.54 2.58 -4.14
N VAL A 53 -15.68 1.57 -5.00
CA VAL A 53 -16.96 1.14 -5.57
C VAL A 53 -17.40 -0.15 -4.90
N ASP A 54 -18.61 -0.15 -4.36
CA ASP A 54 -19.19 -1.33 -3.73
C ASP A 54 -19.56 -2.39 -4.77
N ASN A 55 -19.08 -3.62 -4.60
CA ASN A 55 -19.44 -4.77 -5.43
C ASN A 55 -20.00 -5.94 -4.62
N SER A 56 -20.42 -5.73 -3.37
CA SER A 56 -20.98 -6.80 -2.54
C SER A 56 -22.14 -7.51 -3.25
N THR A 57 -22.29 -8.82 -3.01
CA THR A 57 -23.23 -9.69 -3.74
C THR A 57 -24.67 -9.22 -3.70
N ASP A 58 -25.09 -8.61 -2.60
CA ASP A 58 -26.45 -8.08 -2.40
C ASP A 58 -26.58 -6.59 -2.78
N SER A 59 -25.51 -5.99 -3.32
CA SER A 59 -25.49 -4.57 -3.67
C SER A 59 -26.27 -4.28 -4.95
N SER A 60 -27.06 -3.21 -4.94
CA SER A 60 -27.63 -2.65 -6.18
C SER A 60 -26.55 -2.22 -7.17
N SER A 61 -25.34 -1.94 -6.67
CA SER A 61 -24.17 -1.55 -7.47
C SER A 61 -23.74 -2.67 -8.39
N LEU A 62 -23.67 -3.91 -7.91
CA LEU A 62 -23.24 -5.06 -8.70
C LEU A 62 -24.15 -5.26 -9.91
N SER A 63 -25.47 -5.25 -9.68
CA SER A 63 -26.45 -5.31 -10.76
C SER A 63 -26.36 -4.12 -11.71
N SER A 64 -26.01 -2.92 -11.22
CA SER A 64 -25.92 -1.71 -12.04
C SER A 64 -24.62 -1.64 -12.84
N LEU A 65 -23.52 -2.16 -12.31
CA LEU A 65 -22.23 -2.31 -12.98
C LEU A 65 -22.33 -3.34 -14.11
N ARG A 66 -23.02 -4.47 -13.87
CA ARG A 66 -23.19 -5.56 -14.84
C ARG A 66 -24.29 -5.31 -15.88
N LYS A 67 -25.07 -4.23 -15.75
CA LYS A 67 -26.06 -3.84 -16.76
C LYS A 67 -25.36 -3.46 -18.06
N SER A 68 -25.45 -4.36 -19.03
CA SER A 68 -25.13 -4.04 -20.40
C SER A 68 -26.24 -3.18 -21.02
N ARG A 69 -25.88 -2.23 -21.88
CA ARG A 69 -26.86 -1.60 -22.80
C ARG A 69 -27.21 -2.51 -23.99
N THR A 70 -26.42 -3.55 -24.26
CA THR A 70 -26.68 -4.58 -25.29
C THR A 70 -25.77 -5.77 -24.99
N ILE A 71 -26.28 -6.97 -24.64
CA ILE A 71 -25.70 -8.31 -24.97
C ILE A 71 -26.71 -9.43 -24.66
N VAL A 72 -26.73 -10.39 -25.60
CA VAL A 72 -27.40 -11.70 -25.57
C VAL A 72 -26.49 -12.73 -24.87
N SER A 73 -27.06 -13.53 -23.96
CA SER A 73 -26.33 -14.47 -23.10
C SER A 73 -25.62 -15.61 -23.86
N SER A 74 -24.35 -15.87 -23.53
CA SER A 74 -23.73 -17.20 -23.64
C SER A 74 -22.58 -17.36 -22.65
N ASP A 75 -22.57 -18.45 -21.88
CA ASP A 75 -21.63 -18.79 -20.80
C ASP A 75 -20.26 -19.33 -21.29
N GLU A 76 -19.74 -18.87 -22.44
CA GLU A 76 -18.40 -19.25 -22.92
C GLU A 76 -17.41 -18.07 -22.77
N TYR A 77 -16.18 -18.37 -22.32
CA TYR A 77 -15.08 -17.41 -22.32
C TYR A 77 -14.63 -17.13 -23.76
N ILE A 78 -14.92 -15.93 -24.25
CA ILE A 78 -14.65 -15.52 -25.63
C ILE A 78 -13.21 -14.98 -25.77
N SER A 79 -12.41 -15.63 -26.61
CA SER A 79 -11.13 -15.09 -27.07
C SER A 79 -11.34 -14.02 -28.15
N ASP A 80 -11.11 -12.75 -27.79
CA ASP A 80 -10.53 -11.62 -28.56
C ASP A 80 -11.09 -11.08 -29.91
N PRO A 81 -12.34 -11.32 -30.35
CA PRO A 81 -13.06 -10.23 -31.04
C PRO A 81 -14.27 -9.66 -30.28
N ASP A 82 -14.91 -10.44 -29.41
CA ASP A 82 -16.18 -10.04 -28.76
C ASP A 82 -16.00 -9.70 -27.27
N LEU A 83 -14.84 -9.13 -26.89
CA LEU A 83 -14.63 -8.56 -25.55
C LEU A 83 -15.72 -7.55 -25.18
N ARG A 84 -16.33 -6.88 -26.16
CA ARG A 84 -17.40 -5.90 -25.93
C ARG A 84 -18.67 -6.53 -25.39
N ASP A 85 -18.75 -7.85 -25.48
CA ASP A 85 -19.95 -8.62 -25.23
C ASP A 85 -19.95 -9.36 -23.87
N THR A 86 -19.03 -9.01 -22.96
CA THR A 86 -18.89 -9.68 -21.66
C THR A 86 -19.49 -8.88 -20.51
N VAL A 87 -19.70 -9.57 -19.38
CA VAL A 87 -20.06 -8.94 -18.11
C VAL A 87 -18.93 -8.01 -17.64
N GLY A 88 -17.67 -8.46 -17.67
CA GLY A 88 -16.52 -7.65 -17.27
C GLY A 88 -16.33 -6.39 -18.11
N TRP A 89 -16.67 -6.43 -19.41
CA TRP A 89 -16.67 -5.23 -20.25
C TRP A 89 -17.75 -4.23 -19.87
N SER A 90 -18.96 -4.70 -19.60
CA SER A 90 -20.06 -3.85 -19.12
C SER A 90 -19.66 -3.14 -17.81
N VAL A 91 -19.05 -3.89 -16.89
CA VAL A 91 -18.50 -3.34 -15.64
C VAL A 91 -17.42 -2.30 -15.94
N ALA A 92 -16.46 -2.60 -16.83
CA ALA A 92 -15.39 -1.67 -17.21
C ALA A 92 -15.94 -0.35 -17.76
N VAL A 93 -16.89 -0.40 -18.70
CA VAL A 93 -17.52 0.80 -19.29
C VAL A 93 -18.21 1.63 -18.21
N ASN A 94 -18.95 0.99 -17.31
CA ASN A 94 -19.67 1.67 -16.24
C ASN A 94 -18.72 2.29 -15.19
N LEU A 95 -17.61 1.63 -14.87
CA LEU A 95 -16.57 2.17 -14.00
C LEU A 95 -15.87 3.38 -14.64
N VAL A 96 -15.52 3.32 -15.93
CA VAL A 96 -14.92 4.45 -16.64
C VAL A 96 -15.87 5.65 -16.66
N ASN A 97 -17.16 5.43 -16.94
CA ASN A 97 -18.17 6.48 -16.89
C ASN A 97 -18.32 7.08 -15.48
N LEU A 98 -18.26 6.25 -14.43
CA LEU A 98 -18.30 6.71 -13.04
C LEU A 98 -17.10 7.64 -12.76
N ILE A 99 -15.90 7.23 -13.13
CA ILE A 99 -14.68 8.04 -12.97
C ILE A 99 -14.79 9.36 -13.75
N ASP A 100 -15.21 9.32 -15.02
CA ASP A 100 -15.32 10.51 -15.87
C ASP A 100 -16.34 11.54 -15.36
N ASN A 101 -17.40 11.09 -14.72
CA ASN A 101 -18.46 11.97 -14.22
C ASN A 101 -18.19 12.50 -12.80
N HIS A 102 -17.40 11.78 -11.99
CA HIS A 102 -17.29 12.07 -10.56
C HIS A 102 -15.88 12.38 -10.07
N VAL A 103 -14.84 12.10 -10.85
CA VAL A 103 -13.46 12.49 -10.54
C VAL A 103 -13.06 13.65 -11.43
N THR A 104 -12.59 14.75 -10.84
CA THR A 104 -12.14 15.93 -11.59
C THR A 104 -11.09 15.56 -12.63
N GLY A 105 -11.40 15.81 -13.92
CA GLY A 105 -10.54 15.46 -15.05
C GLY A 105 -10.63 14.00 -15.51
N GLY A 106 -11.55 13.20 -14.96
CA GLY A 106 -11.90 11.85 -15.41
C GLY A 106 -10.74 10.86 -15.43
N TRP A 107 -10.82 9.83 -16.27
CA TRP A 107 -9.75 8.84 -16.41
C TRP A 107 -8.48 9.48 -16.97
N ASN A 108 -7.32 9.16 -16.37
CA ASN A 108 -6.01 9.61 -16.83
C ASN A 108 -4.97 8.48 -16.81
N ARG A 109 -3.77 8.75 -17.32
CA ARG A 109 -2.67 7.78 -17.47
C ARG A 109 -2.02 7.29 -16.16
N TYR A 110 -2.41 7.88 -15.03
CA TYR A 110 -1.98 7.57 -13.67
C TYR A 110 -3.19 7.00 -12.90
N THR A 111 -3.78 5.94 -13.44
CA THR A 111 -4.91 5.24 -12.84
C THR A 111 -4.52 3.78 -12.58
N ALA A 112 -4.55 3.36 -11.32
CA ALA A 112 -4.42 1.95 -10.96
C ALA A 112 -5.78 1.35 -10.59
N PHE A 113 -5.89 0.04 -10.76
CA PHE A 113 -7.07 -0.74 -10.37
C PHE A 113 -6.72 -1.70 -9.24
N ILE A 114 -7.50 -1.65 -8.16
CA ILE A 114 -7.44 -2.61 -7.05
C ILE A 114 -8.75 -3.38 -7.01
N ALA A 115 -8.68 -4.70 -7.15
CA ALA A 115 -9.82 -5.59 -6.95
C ALA A 115 -9.70 -6.30 -5.61
N LEU A 116 -10.65 -6.07 -4.71
CA LEU A 116 -10.84 -6.86 -3.50
C LEU A 116 -11.83 -7.96 -3.84
N ARG A 117 -11.34 -9.19 -4.03
CA ARG A 117 -12.10 -10.37 -4.45
C ARG A 117 -12.75 -10.23 -5.83
N LEU A 118 -11.94 -10.41 -6.88
CA LEU A 118 -12.44 -10.45 -8.26
C LEU A 118 -13.13 -11.81 -8.54
N ASP A 119 -14.40 -11.77 -8.93
CA ASP A 119 -15.20 -12.96 -9.28
C ASP A 119 -14.81 -13.56 -10.64
N GLN A 120 -15.02 -14.87 -10.81
CA GLN A 120 -14.74 -15.59 -12.07
C GLN A 120 -15.46 -15.01 -13.30
N GLN A 121 -16.68 -14.51 -13.10
CA GLN A 121 -17.48 -13.92 -14.17
C GLN A 121 -16.99 -12.52 -14.60
N ASP A 122 -16.14 -11.89 -13.80
CA ASP A 122 -15.55 -10.58 -14.09
C ASP A 122 -14.05 -10.75 -14.49
N ALA A 123 -13.64 -11.95 -14.92
CA ALA A 123 -12.24 -12.28 -15.22
C ALA A 123 -11.59 -11.38 -16.29
N ASP A 124 -12.38 -10.87 -17.22
CA ASP A 124 -11.91 -10.00 -18.28
C ASP A 124 -11.98 -8.51 -17.93
N LEU A 125 -12.54 -8.13 -16.77
CA LEU A 125 -12.71 -6.74 -16.31
C LEU A 125 -11.41 -5.94 -16.40
N VAL A 126 -10.31 -6.49 -15.87
CA VAL A 126 -9.01 -5.79 -15.84
C VAL A 126 -8.53 -5.47 -17.25
N ARG A 127 -8.66 -6.44 -18.17
CA ARG A 127 -8.30 -6.27 -19.57
C ARG A 127 -9.23 -5.29 -20.28
N ALA A 128 -10.53 -5.40 -20.04
CA ALA A 128 -11.54 -4.50 -20.59
C ALA A 128 -11.27 -3.05 -20.15
N LEU A 129 -10.97 -2.82 -18.87
CA LEU A 129 -10.56 -1.51 -18.34
C LEU A 129 -9.33 -0.97 -19.09
N HIS A 130 -8.28 -1.79 -19.23
CA HIS A 130 -7.07 -1.36 -19.95
C HIS A 130 -7.35 -1.02 -21.41
N ILE A 131 -8.06 -1.88 -22.15
CA ILE A 131 -8.37 -1.67 -23.57
C ILE A 131 -9.25 -0.43 -23.75
N GLN A 132 -10.32 -0.31 -22.95
CA GLN A 132 -11.27 0.80 -23.03
C GLN A 132 -10.61 2.15 -22.74
N THR A 133 -9.53 2.15 -21.96
CA THR A 133 -8.82 3.36 -21.54
C THR A 133 -7.45 3.53 -22.19
N SER A 134 -7.08 2.64 -23.13
CA SER A 134 -5.77 2.62 -23.82
C SER A 134 -5.41 3.97 -24.46
N LYS A 135 -6.36 4.64 -25.13
CA LYS A 135 -6.19 5.98 -25.71
C LYS A 135 -5.93 7.10 -24.68
N ARG A 136 -6.16 6.81 -23.39
CA ARG A 136 -5.99 7.71 -22.24
C ARG A 136 -4.86 7.25 -21.32
N GLY A 137 -4.03 6.31 -21.78
CA GLY A 137 -2.89 5.75 -21.06
C GLY A 137 -3.09 4.36 -20.46
N GLY A 138 -4.30 3.79 -20.55
CA GLY A 138 -4.60 2.47 -19.99
C GLY A 138 -4.55 2.45 -18.46
N LEU A 139 -4.34 1.24 -17.92
CA LEU A 139 -4.03 1.01 -16.50
C LEU A 139 -2.53 1.19 -16.23
N SER A 140 -2.19 1.94 -15.19
CA SER A 140 -0.81 2.06 -14.69
C SER A 140 -0.37 0.85 -13.87
N ALA A 141 -1.32 0.18 -13.21
CA ALA A 141 -1.11 -1.04 -12.45
C ALA A 141 -2.44 -1.74 -12.16
N TYR A 142 -2.39 -3.06 -11.97
CA TYR A 142 -3.48 -3.87 -11.40
C TYR A 142 -3.01 -4.57 -10.13
N ILE A 143 -3.81 -4.49 -9.06
CA ILE A 143 -3.59 -5.21 -7.82
C ILE A 143 -4.83 -6.03 -7.49
N GLY A 144 -4.66 -7.33 -7.30
CA GLY A 144 -5.73 -8.24 -6.88
C GLY A 144 -5.49 -8.73 -5.46
N TYR A 145 -6.52 -8.68 -4.61
CA TYR A 145 -6.55 -9.29 -3.29
C TYR A 145 -7.58 -10.42 -3.29
N GLY A 146 -7.19 -11.65 -2.95
CA GLY A 146 -8.14 -12.76 -2.76
C GLY A 146 -9.00 -13.07 -3.99
N SER A 147 -8.40 -12.99 -5.18
CA SER A 147 -9.07 -13.25 -6.46
C SER A 147 -9.70 -14.66 -6.49
N GLN A 148 -10.92 -14.79 -7.01
CA GLN A 148 -11.65 -16.05 -7.14
C GLN A 148 -11.49 -16.69 -8.52
N LEU A 149 -10.60 -16.16 -9.35
CA LEU A 149 -10.33 -16.67 -10.69
C LEU A 149 -9.88 -18.14 -10.64
N SER A 150 -10.29 -18.91 -11.66
CA SER A 150 -9.78 -20.26 -11.84
C SER A 150 -8.28 -20.23 -12.19
N ILE A 151 -7.58 -21.35 -11.97
CA ILE A 151 -6.15 -21.48 -12.31
C ILE A 151 -5.87 -21.05 -13.75
N GLN A 152 -6.72 -21.48 -14.70
CA GLN A 152 -6.58 -21.13 -16.10
C GLN A 152 -6.77 -19.63 -16.35
N GLN A 153 -7.78 -19.01 -15.72
CA GLN A 153 -8.01 -17.56 -15.83
C GLN A 153 -6.83 -16.76 -15.25
N THR A 154 -6.28 -17.20 -14.12
CA THR A 154 -5.11 -16.56 -13.49
C THR A 154 -3.87 -16.67 -14.38
N LEU A 155 -3.57 -17.85 -14.94
CA LEU A 155 -2.44 -18.03 -15.85
C LEU A 155 -2.58 -17.17 -17.12
N GLN A 156 -3.78 -17.09 -17.69
CA GLN A 156 -4.05 -16.21 -18.84
C GLN A 156 -3.91 -14.72 -18.50
N ALA A 157 -4.26 -14.31 -17.28
CA ALA A 157 -3.99 -12.94 -16.83
C ALA A 157 -2.48 -12.66 -16.78
N PHE A 158 -1.66 -13.66 -16.45
CA PHE A 158 -0.20 -13.54 -16.46
C PHE A 158 0.44 -13.52 -17.84
N GLU A 159 -0.09 -14.26 -18.81
CA GLU A 159 0.38 -14.14 -20.20
C GLU A 159 0.29 -12.70 -20.74
N ARG A 160 -0.59 -11.88 -20.14
CA ARG A 160 -0.86 -10.48 -20.51
C ARG A 160 -0.07 -9.46 -19.68
N ILE A 161 0.90 -9.91 -18.86
CA ILE A 161 1.88 -9.09 -18.11
C ILE A 161 2.53 -7.99 -18.97
N GLY A 162 2.60 -8.15 -20.30
CA GLY A 162 3.15 -7.15 -21.21
C GLY A 162 2.38 -5.83 -21.29
N ASP A 163 1.09 -5.81 -20.92
CA ASP A 163 0.21 -4.66 -21.15
C ASP A 163 0.26 -3.64 -19.99
N TYR A 164 0.42 -4.12 -18.75
CA TYR A 164 0.50 -3.31 -17.53
C TYR A 164 1.09 -4.13 -16.36
N PRO A 165 1.69 -3.47 -15.34
CA PRO A 165 2.16 -4.13 -14.12
C PRO A 165 1.04 -4.76 -13.29
N ILE A 166 1.27 -5.98 -12.75
CA ILE A 166 0.27 -6.77 -12.02
C ILE A 166 0.84 -7.22 -10.66
N LEU A 167 0.08 -7.14 -9.57
CA LEU A 167 0.42 -7.71 -8.26
C LEU A 167 -0.78 -8.49 -7.74
N LEU A 168 -0.62 -9.79 -7.50
CA LEU A 168 -1.68 -10.62 -6.93
C LEU A 168 -1.29 -11.10 -5.53
N HIS A 169 -2.09 -10.68 -4.55
CA HIS A 169 -2.05 -11.19 -3.18
C HIS A 169 -2.93 -12.43 -3.10
N LEU A 170 -2.28 -13.58 -2.96
CA LEU A 170 -2.92 -14.90 -2.98
C LEU A 170 -2.86 -15.52 -1.58
N PRO A 171 -3.88 -16.26 -1.17
CA PRO A 171 -3.83 -17.00 0.08
C PRO A 171 -2.91 -18.21 -0.01
N GLU A 172 -2.13 -18.42 1.04
CA GLU A 172 -1.24 -19.58 1.17
C GLU A 172 -2.03 -20.90 1.13
N SER A 173 -3.30 -20.86 1.53
CA SER A 173 -4.22 -22.00 1.45
C SER A 173 -4.47 -22.48 0.01
N ASN A 174 -4.29 -21.63 -1.00
CA ASN A 174 -4.53 -21.98 -2.41
C ASN A 174 -3.32 -22.70 -3.04
N THR A 175 -2.99 -23.85 -2.47
CA THR A 175 -1.85 -24.68 -2.86
C THR A 175 -1.91 -25.14 -4.31
N GLU A 176 -3.10 -25.43 -4.84
CA GLU A 176 -3.27 -25.85 -6.24
C GLU A 176 -2.85 -24.74 -7.22
N LEU A 177 -3.28 -23.50 -6.98
CA LEU A 177 -2.88 -22.36 -7.80
C LEU A 177 -1.38 -22.08 -7.65
N ILE A 178 -0.85 -22.13 -6.43
CA ILE A 178 0.59 -21.94 -6.18
C ILE A 178 1.41 -22.97 -6.97
N ASN A 179 1.03 -24.25 -6.93
CA ASN A 179 1.70 -25.32 -7.68
C ASN A 179 1.62 -25.07 -9.20
N ALA A 180 0.46 -24.64 -9.71
CA ALA A 180 0.31 -24.33 -11.14
C ALA A 180 1.19 -23.15 -11.57
N LEU A 181 1.34 -22.13 -10.73
CA LEU A 181 2.24 -21.00 -10.97
C LEU A 181 3.72 -21.41 -10.92
N VAL A 182 4.09 -22.27 -9.97
CA VAL A 182 5.44 -22.85 -9.88
C VAL A 182 5.75 -23.64 -11.15
N ASP A 183 4.82 -24.45 -11.64
CA ASP A 183 5.02 -25.20 -12.88
C ASP A 183 5.12 -24.28 -14.10
N ALA A 184 4.36 -23.19 -14.15
CA ALA A 184 4.54 -22.15 -15.17
C ALA A 184 5.93 -21.50 -15.11
N ALA A 185 6.45 -21.24 -13.91
CA ALA A 185 7.79 -20.69 -13.73
C ALA A 185 8.89 -21.70 -14.13
N LYS A 186 8.72 -22.99 -13.85
CA LYS A 186 9.64 -24.06 -14.32
C LYS A 186 9.69 -24.15 -15.84
N ARG A 187 8.56 -23.93 -16.53
CA ARG A 187 8.50 -23.90 -18.00
C ARG A 187 9.06 -22.63 -18.62
N GLY A 188 9.28 -21.57 -17.81
CA GLY A 188 9.73 -20.27 -18.27
C GLY A 188 8.61 -19.35 -18.74
N ASP A 189 7.35 -19.75 -18.54
CA ASP A 189 6.16 -18.93 -18.87
C ASP A 189 6.03 -17.74 -17.90
N LEU A 190 6.51 -17.91 -16.67
CA LEU A 190 6.53 -16.90 -15.61
C LEU A 190 7.97 -16.73 -15.08
N ALA A 191 8.35 -15.51 -14.75
CA ALA A 191 9.65 -15.26 -14.14
C ALA A 191 9.70 -15.88 -12.73
N GLN A 192 10.78 -16.60 -12.40
CA GLN A 192 10.90 -17.25 -11.09
C GLN A 192 10.87 -16.24 -9.93
N ASP A 193 11.42 -15.05 -10.13
CA ASP A 193 11.41 -13.95 -9.15
C ASP A 193 10.06 -13.23 -9.03
N ALA A 194 9.05 -13.64 -9.82
CA ALA A 194 7.67 -13.20 -9.64
C ALA A 194 6.92 -13.94 -8.52
N LEU A 195 7.45 -15.09 -8.08
CA LEU A 195 6.85 -15.95 -7.08
C LEU A 195 7.53 -15.80 -5.72
N PRO A 196 6.81 -16.06 -4.61
CA PRO A 196 7.47 -16.25 -3.33
C PRO A 196 8.41 -17.46 -3.41
N PHE A 197 9.30 -17.58 -2.42
CA PHE A 197 10.20 -18.72 -2.35
C PHE A 197 9.42 -20.04 -2.45
N HIS A 198 9.84 -20.89 -3.38
CA HIS A 198 9.35 -22.26 -3.50
C HIS A 198 10.56 -23.21 -3.56
N PRO A 199 10.59 -24.33 -2.81
CA PRO A 199 11.74 -25.24 -2.80
C PRO A 199 12.12 -25.78 -4.19
N GLU A 200 11.16 -25.90 -5.10
CA GLU A 200 11.43 -26.33 -6.48
C GLU A 200 11.97 -25.23 -7.41
N LEU A 201 12.08 -24.00 -6.91
CA LEU A 201 12.61 -22.82 -7.60
C LEU A 201 13.85 -22.27 -6.85
N ASP A 202 14.74 -23.15 -6.42
CA ASP A 202 15.92 -22.83 -5.60
C ASP A 202 17.16 -22.39 -6.41
N GLN A 203 17.10 -22.47 -7.74
CA GLN A 203 18.19 -22.10 -8.64
C GLN A 203 18.19 -20.60 -8.98
N PHE A 204 18.44 -19.75 -7.98
CA PHE A 204 18.45 -18.30 -8.17
C PHE A 204 19.57 -17.86 -9.12
N ARG A 205 19.21 -17.07 -10.14
CA ARG A 205 20.15 -16.41 -11.04
C ARG A 205 20.01 -14.90 -10.91
N ALA A 206 21.12 -14.21 -10.69
CA ALA A 206 21.14 -12.76 -10.71
C ALA A 206 20.81 -12.24 -12.12
N SER A 207 20.01 -11.18 -12.20
CA SER A 207 19.85 -10.42 -13.45
C SER A 207 21.02 -9.46 -13.63
N LEU A 208 21.51 -9.32 -14.86
CA LEU A 208 22.59 -8.39 -15.22
C LEU A 208 22.03 -7.19 -15.99
N GLY A 209 22.64 -6.02 -15.77
CA GLY A 209 22.30 -4.77 -16.45
C GLY A 209 21.49 -3.81 -15.58
N PRO A 210 21.29 -2.57 -16.05
CA PRO A 210 20.44 -1.64 -15.34
C PRO A 210 19.06 -2.26 -15.20
N VAL A 211 18.48 -2.17 -14.00
CA VAL A 211 17.03 -2.27 -13.84
C VAL A 211 16.47 -1.04 -14.54
N ARG A 212 16.40 -1.09 -15.88
CA ARG A 212 15.54 -0.17 -16.63
C ARG A 212 14.17 -0.32 -15.98
N PRO A 213 13.41 0.77 -15.75
CA PRO A 213 11.99 0.61 -15.55
C PRO A 213 11.51 -0.14 -16.79
N ARG A 214 11.32 -1.46 -16.67
CA ARG A 214 10.85 -2.26 -17.78
C ARG A 214 9.49 -1.65 -18.11
N GLU A 215 9.27 -1.32 -19.38
CA GLU A 215 7.91 -1.09 -19.89
C GLU A 215 6.99 -2.32 -19.65
N ARG A 216 7.55 -3.43 -19.15
CA ARG A 216 6.89 -4.71 -18.94
C ARG A 216 7.06 -5.17 -17.49
N SER A 217 5.97 -4.95 -16.76
CA SER A 217 5.47 -5.57 -15.54
C SER A 217 6.47 -6.30 -14.62
N ARG A 218 6.52 -5.80 -13.38
CA ARG A 218 6.81 -6.63 -12.21
C ARG A 218 5.52 -7.33 -11.82
N SER A 219 5.40 -8.60 -12.16
CA SER A 219 4.51 -9.51 -11.46
C SER A 219 5.13 -9.85 -10.13
N SER A 220 4.43 -9.62 -9.03
CA SER A 220 4.87 -10.12 -7.73
C SER A 220 3.70 -10.75 -7.02
N HIS A 221 3.96 -11.90 -6.41
CA HIS A 221 2.97 -12.70 -5.71
C HIS A 221 3.37 -12.84 -4.26
N PHE A 222 2.39 -12.64 -3.37
CA PHE A 222 2.66 -12.76 -1.95
C PHE A 222 1.48 -13.29 -1.17
N ALA A 223 1.80 -14.00 -0.08
CA ALA A 223 0.83 -14.59 0.84
C ALA A 223 -0.03 -13.52 1.52
N PHE A 224 -1.35 -13.66 1.43
CA PHE A 224 -2.36 -12.83 2.08
C PHE A 224 -3.49 -13.68 2.64
N SER A 225 -3.96 -13.42 3.86
CA SER A 225 -5.05 -14.22 4.46
C SER A 225 -6.40 -13.88 3.82
N ASP A 226 -7.15 -14.88 3.34
CA ASP A 226 -8.53 -14.71 2.83
C ASP A 226 -9.46 -14.03 3.85
N LEU A 227 -9.16 -14.21 5.14
CA LEU A 227 -9.96 -13.72 6.27
C LEU A 227 -9.90 -12.19 6.43
N ALA A 228 -8.87 -11.54 5.90
CA ALA A 228 -8.70 -10.08 6.04
C ALA A 228 -9.72 -9.27 5.20
N ILE A 229 -10.49 -9.94 4.33
CA ILE A 229 -11.55 -9.32 3.50
C ILE A 229 -12.94 -9.46 4.17
N GLU A 230 -13.12 -10.38 5.13
CA GLU A 230 -14.44 -10.64 5.74
C GLU A 230 -14.60 -9.94 7.10
N SER A 231 -15.63 -9.09 7.22
CA SER A 231 -15.86 -8.22 8.38
C SER A 231 -16.30 -8.94 9.67
N GLN A 232 -16.47 -10.26 9.65
CA GLN A 232 -17.10 -11.04 10.73
C GLN A 232 -16.18 -12.04 11.43
N LEU A 233 -14.91 -12.16 11.04
CA LEU A 233 -13.99 -13.16 11.57
C LEU A 233 -12.96 -12.54 12.53
N LYS A 234 -12.52 -13.35 13.51
CA LYS A 234 -11.56 -12.92 14.53
C LYS A 234 -10.17 -12.76 13.91
N ILE A 235 -9.84 -11.53 13.52
CA ILE A 235 -8.53 -11.15 12.98
C ILE A 235 -7.44 -11.48 14.01
N ASN A 236 -6.49 -12.32 13.62
CA ASN A 236 -5.34 -12.70 14.45
C ASN A 236 -4.06 -11.94 14.02
N ASP A 237 -2.94 -12.18 14.70
CA ASP A 237 -1.68 -11.48 14.42
C ASP A 237 -1.09 -11.82 13.04
N THR A 238 -1.32 -13.04 12.55
CA THR A 238 -0.88 -13.45 11.21
C THR A 238 -1.66 -12.72 10.11
N ASP A 239 -2.96 -12.50 10.30
CA ASP A 239 -3.79 -11.71 9.38
C ASP A 239 -3.32 -10.25 9.32
N ARG A 240 -3.01 -9.66 10.49
CA ARG A 240 -2.48 -8.29 10.59
C ARG A 240 -1.12 -8.17 9.89
N SER A 241 -0.23 -9.14 10.11
CA SER A 241 1.08 -9.17 9.47
C SER A 241 0.97 -9.31 7.95
N ALA A 242 0.12 -10.24 7.47
CA ALA A 242 -0.11 -10.46 6.05
C ALA A 242 -0.71 -9.21 5.37
N ALA A 243 -1.68 -8.55 6.01
CA ALA A 243 -2.27 -7.30 5.53
C ALA A 243 -1.23 -6.18 5.44
N ALA A 244 -0.40 -5.99 6.48
CA ALA A 244 0.64 -4.98 6.51
C ALA A 244 1.67 -5.20 5.38
N MET A 245 2.19 -6.42 5.22
CA MET A 245 3.13 -6.74 4.14
C MET A 245 2.50 -6.51 2.76
N SER A 246 1.25 -6.96 2.56
CA SER A 246 0.54 -6.81 1.30
C SER A 246 0.29 -5.34 0.96
N TYR A 247 -0.01 -4.51 1.97
CA TYR A 247 -0.11 -3.05 1.82
C TYR A 247 1.21 -2.44 1.35
N SER A 248 2.34 -2.71 2.03
CA SER A 248 3.64 -2.15 1.63
C SER A 248 4.05 -2.56 0.20
N ARG A 249 3.72 -3.79 -0.21
CA ARG A 249 3.94 -4.29 -1.59
C ARG A 249 3.06 -3.58 -2.61
N THR A 250 1.78 -3.37 -2.28
CA THR A 250 0.87 -2.57 -3.10
C THR A 250 1.38 -1.15 -3.27
N LEU A 251 1.79 -0.50 -2.18
CA LEU A 251 2.42 0.82 -2.26
C LEU A 251 3.67 0.82 -3.12
N SER A 252 4.50 -0.23 -3.05
CA SER A 252 5.72 -0.31 -3.83
C SER A 252 5.41 -0.30 -5.32
N LEU A 253 4.41 -1.09 -5.73
CA LEU A 253 3.95 -1.10 -7.11
C LEU A 253 3.39 0.26 -7.50
N LEU A 254 2.42 0.81 -6.76
CA LEU A 254 1.77 2.09 -7.07
C LEU A 254 2.78 3.24 -7.16
N LYS A 255 3.66 3.39 -6.15
CA LYS A 255 4.71 4.42 -6.16
C LYS A 255 5.67 4.22 -7.33
N SER A 256 6.02 2.98 -7.67
CA SER A 256 6.90 2.70 -8.81
C SER A 256 6.26 2.98 -10.17
N THR A 257 4.96 2.82 -10.33
CA THR A 257 4.28 2.96 -11.63
C THR A 257 3.70 4.36 -11.86
N MET A 258 3.16 5.00 -10.82
CA MET A 258 2.45 6.28 -10.96
C MET A 258 2.82 7.35 -9.92
N GLY A 259 3.64 7.03 -8.92
CA GLY A 259 3.97 7.96 -7.83
C GLY A 259 2.74 8.27 -6.96
N PRO A 260 2.74 9.34 -6.13
CA PRO A 260 3.87 10.23 -5.88
C PRO A 260 5.01 9.52 -5.13
N ARG A 261 6.22 10.08 -5.24
CA ARG A 261 7.41 9.59 -4.53
C ARG A 261 7.98 10.74 -3.72
N PHE A 262 7.97 10.60 -2.41
CA PHE A 262 8.56 11.57 -1.50
C PHE A 262 10.01 11.20 -1.16
N PRO A 263 10.89 12.17 -0.89
CA PRO A 263 12.25 11.90 -0.45
C PRO A 263 12.23 11.46 1.01
N VAL A 264 11.94 10.18 1.25
CA VAL A 264 11.71 9.59 2.58
C VAL A 264 12.87 9.87 3.55
N GLU A 265 14.12 9.75 3.09
CA GLU A 265 15.31 10.09 3.89
C GLU A 265 15.33 11.56 4.34
N GLN A 266 15.02 12.50 3.44
CA GLN A 266 14.99 13.93 3.80
C GLN A 266 13.84 14.28 4.75
N LEU A 267 12.71 13.57 4.65
CA LEU A 267 11.61 13.73 5.60
C LEU A 267 12.03 13.28 7.00
N TRP A 268 12.79 12.19 7.09
CA TRP A 268 13.36 11.71 8.36
C TRP A 268 14.44 12.65 8.91
N ASP A 269 15.38 13.11 8.07
CA ASP A 269 16.38 14.11 8.47
C ASP A 269 15.71 15.39 8.98
N GLN A 270 14.64 15.84 8.31
CA GLN A 270 13.85 16.99 8.75
C GLN A 270 13.20 16.74 10.11
N HIS A 271 12.62 15.55 10.31
CA HIS A 271 11.98 15.16 11.57
C HIS A 271 12.96 15.19 12.74
N THR A 272 14.07 14.45 12.61
CA THR A 272 15.10 14.33 13.64
C THR A 272 15.83 15.65 13.88
N TYR A 273 15.98 16.49 12.86
CA TYR A 273 16.46 17.86 13.03
C TYR A 273 15.56 18.65 13.99
N PHE A 274 14.24 18.55 13.84
CA PHE A 274 13.31 19.25 14.75
C PHE A 274 13.34 18.70 16.16
N GLU A 275 13.46 17.38 16.31
CA GLU A 275 13.52 16.70 17.61
C GLU A 275 14.79 17.03 18.40
N PHE A 276 15.96 16.89 17.77
CA PHE A 276 17.23 16.86 18.48
C PHE A 276 18.07 18.13 18.29
N ALA A 277 18.06 18.71 17.08
CA ALA A 277 18.86 19.89 16.78
C ALA A 277 18.16 21.19 17.20
N SER A 278 16.92 21.43 16.74
CA SER A 278 16.17 22.62 17.15
C SER A 278 15.33 22.42 18.41
N ARG A 279 15.06 21.17 18.80
CA ARG A 279 14.24 20.80 19.98
C ARG A 279 12.88 21.52 20.00
N ASP A 280 12.21 21.53 18.85
CA ASP A 280 10.97 22.27 18.60
C ASP A 280 9.80 21.29 18.42
N SER A 281 9.11 21.02 19.54
CA SER A 281 8.01 20.04 19.57
C SER A 281 6.89 20.38 18.59
N ALA A 282 6.61 21.66 18.35
CA ALA A 282 5.56 22.07 17.42
C ALA A 282 5.96 21.76 15.96
N LYS A 283 7.23 22.01 15.59
CA LYS A 283 7.73 21.62 14.27
C LYS A 283 7.83 20.12 14.10
N THR A 284 8.25 19.38 15.12
CA THR A 284 8.24 17.90 15.11
C THR A 284 6.83 17.40 14.82
N MET A 285 5.82 17.83 15.58
CA MET A 285 4.42 17.43 15.36
C MET A 285 3.88 17.83 13.98
N SER A 286 4.38 18.91 13.37
CA SER A 286 3.96 19.33 12.02
C SER A 286 4.33 18.34 10.92
N THR A 287 5.36 17.52 11.16
CA THR A 287 5.82 16.48 10.21
C THR A 287 5.11 15.14 10.39
N MET A 288 4.23 15.01 11.39
CA MET A 288 3.47 13.81 11.69
C MET A 288 2.07 13.84 11.02
N VAL A 289 1.50 12.66 10.79
CA VAL A 289 0.08 12.49 10.38
C VAL A 289 -0.88 12.94 11.48
N SER A 290 -2.19 12.91 11.21
CA SER A 290 -3.22 13.31 12.19
C SER A 290 -3.43 12.31 13.31
N ASP A 291 -3.09 11.04 13.11
CA ASP A 291 -3.15 9.98 14.13
C ASP A 291 -1.80 9.25 14.27
N PRO A 292 -0.77 9.93 14.80
CA PRO A 292 0.57 9.37 14.92
C PRO A 292 0.75 8.58 16.23
N TYR A 293 1.76 7.72 16.28
CA TYR A 293 2.27 7.24 17.57
C TYR A 293 3.79 7.08 17.58
N VAL A 294 4.38 7.22 18.77
CA VAL A 294 5.78 6.89 19.04
C VAL A 294 5.79 5.95 20.24
N ASN A 295 6.57 4.87 20.15
CA ASN A 295 6.73 3.91 21.24
C ASN A 295 8.20 3.56 21.44
N HIS A 296 8.76 3.90 22.59
CA HIS A 296 10.03 3.34 23.06
C HIS A 296 9.73 1.98 23.71
N VAL A 297 9.88 0.91 22.93
CA VAL A 297 9.38 -0.43 23.25
C VAL A 297 9.91 -0.94 24.59
N ALA A 298 11.19 -0.67 24.89
CA ALA A 298 11.84 -1.14 26.12
C ALA A 298 11.25 -0.54 27.41
N CYS A 299 10.71 0.68 27.34
CA CYS A 299 10.21 1.42 28.51
C CYS A 299 8.71 1.70 28.45
N LEU A 300 8.04 1.35 27.35
CA LEU A 300 6.62 1.65 27.09
C LEU A 300 6.29 3.14 27.25
N THR A 301 7.22 4.01 26.86
CA THR A 301 7.05 5.47 26.87
C THR A 301 6.77 5.97 25.46
N GLY A 302 6.14 7.14 25.36
CA GLY A 302 5.78 7.75 24.09
C GLY A 302 4.39 8.37 24.15
N GLY A 303 3.68 8.33 23.03
CA GLY A 303 2.32 8.81 22.91
C GLY A 303 1.64 8.21 21.69
N ALA A 304 0.32 8.00 21.78
CA ALA A 304 -0.52 7.59 20.67
C ALA A 304 -1.59 8.65 20.48
N ASP A 305 -1.95 8.96 19.23
CA ASP A 305 -2.70 10.14 18.81
C ASP A 305 -1.91 11.46 18.90
N PHE A 306 -2.41 12.46 18.17
CA PHE A 306 -1.72 13.74 18.01
C PHE A 306 -1.59 14.51 19.33
N VAL A 307 -2.60 14.44 20.21
CA VAL A 307 -2.66 15.23 21.44
C VAL A 307 -1.70 14.65 22.48
N GLN A 308 -1.75 13.33 22.68
CA GLN A 308 -0.86 12.67 23.64
C GLN A 308 0.59 12.74 23.17
N LEU A 309 0.83 12.58 21.86
CA LEU A 309 2.18 12.66 21.33
C LEU A 309 2.75 14.09 21.40
N ALA A 310 1.96 15.12 21.12
CA ALA A 310 2.38 16.51 21.29
C ALA A 310 2.78 16.81 22.75
N ARG A 311 1.96 16.35 23.70
CA ARG A 311 2.26 16.46 25.14
C ARG A 311 3.55 15.72 25.50
N PHE A 312 3.76 14.53 24.95
CA PHE A 312 4.99 13.76 25.16
C PHE A 312 6.22 14.51 24.65
N TYR A 313 6.18 15.04 23.42
CA TYR A 313 7.29 15.82 22.88
C TYR A 313 7.61 17.07 23.69
N GLU A 314 6.59 17.81 24.11
CA GLU A 314 6.77 19.07 24.86
C GLU A 314 7.34 18.85 26.27
N HIS A 315 6.84 17.85 27.00
CA HIS A 315 7.12 17.71 28.43
C HIS A 315 8.08 16.57 28.78
N HIS A 316 8.25 15.58 27.90
CA HIS A 316 8.95 14.34 28.23
C HIS A 316 10.06 13.97 27.24
N PHE A 317 10.31 14.75 26.19
CA PHE A 317 11.31 14.40 25.16
C PHE A 317 12.29 15.53 24.82
N THR A 318 11.86 16.58 24.10
CA THR A 318 12.75 17.59 23.51
C THR A 318 13.45 18.45 24.58
N THR A 319 12.74 18.73 25.68
CA THR A 319 13.20 19.61 26.77
C THR A 319 14.02 18.88 27.83
N VAL A 320 13.84 17.56 27.98
CA VAL A 320 14.49 16.75 29.03
C VAL A 320 15.78 16.07 28.56
N SER A 321 16.02 16.03 27.24
CA SER A 321 17.23 15.44 26.66
C SER A 321 18.49 16.22 27.06
N PRO A 322 19.57 15.54 27.52
CA PRO A 322 20.83 16.21 27.88
C PRO A 322 21.37 17.14 26.77
N PRO A 323 22.04 18.25 27.10
CA PRO A 323 22.51 19.21 26.10
C PRO A 323 23.51 18.62 25.08
N ASP A 324 24.31 17.63 25.49
CA ASP A 324 25.29 16.95 24.63
C ASP A 324 24.74 15.67 23.98
N THR A 325 23.42 15.52 23.92
CA THR A 325 22.77 14.39 23.22
C THR A 325 23.14 14.42 21.74
N ALA A 326 23.63 13.28 21.26
CA ALA A 326 23.92 13.03 19.86
C ALA A 326 23.35 11.67 19.45
N LEU A 327 22.74 11.64 18.26
CA LEU A 327 22.41 10.42 17.55
C LEU A 327 23.50 10.19 16.49
N ILE A 328 24.22 9.08 16.58
CA ILE A 328 25.31 8.74 15.68
C ILE A 328 24.81 7.60 14.77
N PRO A 329 24.50 7.86 13.49
CA PRO A 329 24.02 6.83 12.58
C PRO A 329 25.06 5.71 12.39
N ILE A 330 24.60 4.46 12.39
CA ILE A 330 25.36 3.26 12.04
C ILE A 330 24.93 2.78 10.66
N SER A 331 23.63 2.57 10.47
CA SER A 331 23.07 2.09 9.21
C SER A 331 21.66 2.63 9.00
N HIS A 332 21.29 2.86 7.74
CA HIS A 332 19.97 3.33 7.34
C HIS A 332 19.46 2.44 6.21
N THR A 333 18.30 1.80 6.42
CA THR A 333 17.58 1.04 5.39
C THR A 333 16.29 1.75 5.01
N ILE A 334 16.17 2.11 3.73
CA ILE A 334 14.99 2.80 3.19
C ILE A 334 14.10 1.78 2.47
N ALA A 335 12.86 1.68 2.93
CA ALA A 335 11.79 0.94 2.27
C ALA A 335 10.81 1.90 1.56
N THR A 336 9.71 1.34 1.02
CA THR A 336 8.73 2.12 0.25
C THR A 336 7.91 3.10 1.13
N ASP A 337 7.65 2.69 2.36
CA ASP A 337 6.76 3.33 3.33
C ASP A 337 7.41 3.40 4.73
N SER A 338 8.70 3.07 4.84
CA SER A 338 9.38 3.03 6.13
C SER A 338 10.87 3.26 6.01
N ILE A 339 11.47 3.66 7.13
CA ILE A 339 12.90 3.77 7.38
C ILE A 339 13.21 2.90 8.60
N ILE A 340 14.31 2.16 8.52
CA ILE A 340 14.95 1.53 9.67
C ILE A 340 16.28 2.23 9.87
N ASP A 341 16.42 2.93 10.99
CA ASP A 341 17.61 3.70 11.33
C ASP A 341 18.26 3.10 12.59
N GLU A 342 19.46 2.56 12.41
CA GLU A 342 20.30 2.02 13.47
C GLU A 342 21.31 3.08 13.88
N MET A 343 21.33 3.45 15.16
CA MET A 343 22.15 4.54 15.64
C MET A 343 22.65 4.31 17.07
N VAL A 344 23.69 5.03 17.47
CA VAL A 344 24.14 5.12 18.86
C VAL A 344 23.63 6.41 19.48
N PHE A 345 22.74 6.29 20.45
CA PHE A 345 22.41 7.38 21.36
C PHE A 345 23.59 7.62 22.31
N SER A 346 24.15 8.83 22.30
CA SER A 346 25.21 9.22 23.22
C SER A 346 24.93 10.54 23.90
N CYS A 347 25.12 10.57 25.22
CA CYS A 347 25.03 11.79 26.00
C CYS A 347 25.82 11.64 27.30
N THR A 348 25.95 12.73 28.04
CA THR A 348 26.30 12.70 29.46
C THR A 348 24.99 12.75 30.26
N HIS A 349 24.79 11.83 31.21
CA HIS A 349 23.54 11.75 31.98
C HIS A 349 23.43 12.89 33.01
N THR A 350 23.05 14.08 32.55
CA THR A 350 22.94 15.33 33.34
C THR A 350 21.53 15.70 33.76
N THR A 351 20.53 15.12 33.12
CA THR A 351 19.08 15.30 33.36
C THR A 351 18.41 13.95 33.53
N MET A 352 17.22 13.89 34.11
CA MET A 352 16.40 12.68 34.09
C MET A 352 15.88 12.50 32.65
N ILE A 353 16.08 11.33 32.07
CA ILE A 353 15.71 11.04 30.68
C ILE A 353 14.42 10.21 30.72
N ASP A 354 13.27 10.85 30.95
CA ASP A 354 12.00 10.16 31.21
C ASP A 354 11.60 9.13 30.15
N TYR A 355 11.87 9.45 28.88
CA TYR A 355 11.53 8.59 27.76
C TYR A 355 12.40 7.33 27.66
N PHE A 356 13.60 7.32 28.25
CA PHE A 356 14.59 6.27 28.03
C PHE A 356 15.06 5.57 29.32
N LEU A 357 15.10 6.31 30.44
CA LEU A 357 15.52 5.85 31.76
C LEU A 357 14.57 6.39 32.84
N PRO A 358 13.27 6.03 32.80
CA PRO A 358 12.27 6.59 33.69
C PRO A 358 12.63 6.37 35.17
N GLY A 359 12.65 7.46 35.94
CA GLY A 359 12.94 7.44 37.38
C GLY A 359 14.41 7.32 37.77
N VAL A 360 15.34 7.25 36.81
CA VAL A 360 16.78 7.20 37.12
C VAL A 360 17.34 8.62 37.25
N PRO A 361 17.88 9.04 38.42
CA PRO A 361 18.42 10.38 38.59
C PRO A 361 19.74 10.58 37.81
N PRO A 362 20.11 11.83 37.46
CA PRO A 362 21.35 12.13 36.75
C PRO A 362 22.59 11.50 37.40
N THR A 363 23.27 10.61 36.69
CA THR A 363 24.44 9.88 37.20
C THR A 363 25.76 10.54 36.83
N ARG A 364 25.75 11.55 35.96
CA ARG A 364 26.93 12.22 35.39
C ARG A 364 27.89 11.29 34.62
N ARG A 365 27.46 10.07 34.31
CA ARG A 365 28.23 9.12 33.49
C ARG A 365 27.90 9.31 32.02
N LYS A 366 28.85 8.93 31.16
CA LYS A 366 28.62 8.89 29.72
C LYS A 366 27.73 7.69 29.38
N LEU A 367 26.68 7.93 28.61
CA LEU A 367 25.83 6.91 28.01
C LEU A 367 26.21 6.73 26.55
N ARG A 368 26.23 5.47 26.11
CA ARG A 368 26.38 5.05 24.70
C ARG A 368 25.54 3.80 24.53
N ILE A 369 24.38 3.94 23.91
CA ILE A 369 23.38 2.87 23.80
C ILE A 369 23.00 2.72 22.33
N PRO A 370 23.16 1.53 21.73
CA PRO A 370 22.63 1.27 20.40
C PRO A 370 21.11 1.25 20.46
N ILE A 371 20.46 1.90 19.50
CA ILE A 371 19.01 1.93 19.35
C ILE A 371 18.66 1.67 17.87
N VAL A 372 17.49 1.06 17.65
CA VAL A 372 16.94 0.88 16.30
C VAL A 372 15.57 1.54 16.24
N GLY A 373 15.42 2.54 15.38
CA GLY A 373 14.15 3.18 15.07
C GLY A 373 13.53 2.55 13.83
N ILE A 374 12.31 2.03 13.96
CA ILE A 374 11.46 1.64 12.83
C ILE A 374 10.42 2.73 12.63
N VAL A 375 10.57 3.51 11.57
CA VAL A 375 9.77 4.70 11.27
C VAL A 375 8.91 4.40 10.04
N ASN A 376 7.60 4.50 10.17
CA ASN A 376 6.67 4.43 9.03
C ASN A 376 6.25 5.82 8.58
N LEU A 377 6.13 5.98 7.26
CA LEU A 377 5.69 7.21 6.63
C LEU A 377 4.43 6.94 5.81
N ARG A 378 3.53 7.92 5.81
CA ARG A 378 2.39 7.98 4.90
C ARG A 378 2.48 9.26 4.08
N GLY A 379 2.66 9.09 2.77
CA GLY A 379 2.91 10.22 1.87
C GLY A 379 4.14 11.02 2.30
N HIS A 380 3.91 12.26 2.72
CA HIS A 380 4.96 13.22 3.09
C HIS A 380 5.15 13.40 4.61
N LYS A 381 4.55 12.53 5.41
CA LYS A 381 4.49 12.64 6.87
C LYS A 381 4.83 11.33 7.57
N LEU A 382 5.31 11.41 8.79
CA LEU A 382 5.56 10.26 9.64
C LEU A 382 4.25 9.78 10.27
N ALA A 383 4.01 8.49 10.21
CA ALA A 383 2.81 7.87 10.75
C ALA A 383 3.06 7.21 12.10
N TYR A 384 4.14 6.44 12.23
CA TYR A 384 4.46 5.84 13.51
C TYR A 384 5.92 5.49 13.65
N GLU A 385 6.37 5.44 14.89
CA GLU A 385 7.74 5.09 15.25
C GLU A 385 7.77 4.07 16.38
N SER A 386 8.63 3.08 16.24
CA SER A 386 8.97 2.13 17.30
C SER A 386 10.49 2.11 17.50
N LEU A 387 10.94 2.47 18.69
CA LEU A 387 12.36 2.46 19.06
C LEU A 387 12.64 1.26 19.98
N TYR A 388 13.65 0.47 19.61
CA TYR A 388 14.10 -0.73 20.33
C TYR A 388 15.40 -0.52 21.10
#